data_AF-A0A7Y4WPV0-F1
#
_entry.id   AF-A0A7Y4WPV0-F1
#
_cell.length_a   1.000
_cell.length_b   1.000
_cell.length_c   1.000
_cell.angle_alpha   90.00
_cell.angle_beta   90.00
_cell.angle_gamma   90.00
#
_symmetry.space_group_name_H-M   'P 1'
#
loop_
_entity.id
_entity.type
_entity.pdbx_description
1 polymer ?
#
loop_
_entity_poly.entity_id
_entity_poly.type
_entity_poly.pdbx_seq_one_letter_code
_entity_poly.pdbx_strand_id
1 'polypeptide(L)'
;MADGGFWQLFRVRERDNLEFWVSHFIVLASTVVGVYLAASAGFDTAVAFEKLQSDKQGFYMRRALADELADNLKEAEKWTGYFIEGDAWRFEGRVEDYPLQTYVWDAMKVNDATLQLPPKVLTGIRRFYRMTNLRVRDMVSRTGASRSAAEELRKDVKRMRADVVPLLAKDTKDFASRLTTRGINVD
;
A
#
# COMPACT_ATOMS: atom_id res chain seq x y z
N MET A 1 -84.18 -17.99 43.11
CA MET A 1 -83.50 -16.89 42.39
C MET A 1 -82.04 -16.98 42.77
N ALA A 2 -81.18 -17.12 41.75
CA ALA A 2 -79.72 -16.97 41.73
C ALA A 2 -78.88 -17.61 42.86
N ASP A 3 -78.20 -18.71 42.54
CA ASP A 3 -76.83 -18.94 43.05
C ASP A 3 -76.08 -19.87 42.09
N GLY A 4 -75.50 -19.26 41.07
CA GLY A 4 -74.65 -19.92 40.09
C GLY A 4 -73.81 -18.88 39.40
N GLY A 5 -72.48 -18.99 39.53
CA GLY A 5 -71.57 -18.28 38.63
C GLY A 5 -70.61 -17.25 39.25
N PHE A 6 -70.01 -17.52 40.41
CA PHE A 6 -68.86 -16.71 40.87
C PHE A 6 -67.50 -17.42 40.76
N TRP A 7 -67.45 -18.76 40.80
CA TRP A 7 -66.19 -19.51 40.91
C TRP A 7 -65.64 -20.10 39.60
N GLN A 8 -66.17 -19.73 38.43
CA GLN A 8 -65.67 -20.24 37.14
C GLN A 8 -64.66 -19.33 36.43
N LEU A 9 -64.34 -18.15 36.98
CA LEU A 9 -63.49 -17.15 36.31
C LEU A 9 -61.98 -17.32 36.51
N PHE A 10 -61.51 -18.29 37.32
CA PHE A 10 -60.08 -18.46 37.64
C PHE A 10 -59.46 -19.80 37.21
N ARG A 11 -60.09 -20.57 36.33
CA ARG A 11 -59.36 -21.64 35.63
C ARG A 11 -58.66 -21.06 34.41
N VAL A 12 -57.56 -20.34 34.67
CA VAL A 12 -56.56 -20.05 33.64
C VAL A 12 -56.03 -21.41 33.17
N ARG A 13 -56.28 -21.73 31.90
CA ARG A 13 -55.66 -22.86 31.21
C ARG A 13 -54.15 -22.67 31.29
N GLU A 14 -53.45 -23.50 32.05
CA GLU A 14 -51.98 -23.50 32.14
C GLU A 14 -51.28 -23.66 30.77
N ARG A 15 -52.03 -24.05 29.72
CA ARG A 15 -51.54 -24.12 28.34
C ARG A 15 -51.29 -22.76 27.69
N ASP A 16 -52.00 -21.71 28.08
CA ASP A 16 -51.93 -20.41 27.39
C ASP A 16 -50.63 -19.64 27.73
N ASN A 17 -50.03 -19.91 28.90
CA ASN A 17 -48.73 -19.33 29.30
C ASN A 17 -47.55 -19.93 28.53
N LEU A 18 -47.65 -21.19 28.12
CA LEU A 18 -46.59 -21.90 27.41
C LEU A 18 -46.48 -21.40 25.96
N GLU A 19 -47.62 -21.19 25.28
CA GLU A 19 -47.65 -20.57 23.95
C GLU A 19 -47.14 -19.12 23.97
N PHE A 20 -47.50 -18.34 25.00
CA PHE A 20 -47.01 -16.97 25.18
C PHE A 20 -45.49 -16.90 25.33
N TRP A 21 -44.90 -17.76 26.18
CA TRP A 21 -43.46 -17.81 26.43
C TRP A 21 -42.68 -18.31 25.22
N VAL A 22 -43.20 -19.32 24.51
CA VAL A 22 -42.58 -19.83 23.28
C VAL A 22 -42.61 -18.75 22.20
N SER A 23 -43.73 -18.04 22.03
CA SER A 23 -43.84 -16.93 21.07
C SER A 23 -42.86 -15.80 21.38
N HIS A 24 -42.78 -15.36 22.63
CA HIS A 24 -41.83 -14.31 23.04
C HIS A 24 -40.37 -14.75 22.86
N PHE A 25 -40.06 -16.00 23.21
CA PHE A 25 -38.72 -16.54 23.00
C PHE A 25 -38.34 -16.57 21.51
N ILE A 26 -39.26 -16.98 20.64
CA ILE A 26 -39.06 -16.98 19.18
C ILE A 26 -38.84 -15.55 18.66
N VAL A 27 -39.64 -14.57 19.10
CA VAL A 27 -39.47 -13.16 18.69
C VAL A 27 -38.12 -12.61 19.15
N LEU A 28 -37.72 -12.89 20.39
CA LEU A 28 -36.46 -12.42 20.96
C LEU A 28 -35.26 -13.09 20.26
N ALA A 29 -35.33 -14.40 20.03
CA ALA A 29 -34.33 -15.13 19.25
C ALA A 29 -34.25 -14.61 17.80
N SER A 30 -35.39 -14.37 17.14
CA SER A 30 -35.45 -13.80 15.79
C SER A 30 -34.81 -12.41 15.72
N THR A 31 -35.05 -11.57 16.73
CA THR A 31 -34.45 -10.22 16.79
C THR A 31 -32.94 -10.28 16.96
N VAL A 32 -32.45 -11.14 17.87
CA VAL A 32 -31.00 -11.31 18.09
C VAL A 32 -30.33 -11.88 16.84
N VAL A 33 -30.92 -12.89 16.21
CA VAL A 33 -30.40 -13.49 14.97
C VAL A 33 -30.43 -12.50 13.81
N GLY A 34 -31.49 -11.70 13.67
CA GLY A 34 -31.61 -10.67 12.65
C GLY A 34 -30.56 -9.58 12.78
N VAL A 35 -30.33 -9.08 14.00
CA VAL A 35 -29.26 -8.10 14.28
C VAL A 35 -27.88 -8.71 14.04
N TYR A 36 -27.64 -9.95 14.47
CA TYR A 36 -26.37 -10.64 14.26
C TYR A 36 -26.04 -10.80 12.77
N LEU A 37 -27.00 -11.26 11.95
CA LEU A 37 -26.82 -11.42 10.51
C LEU A 37 -26.59 -10.08 9.80
N ALA A 38 -27.32 -9.04 10.18
CA ALA A 38 -27.12 -7.70 9.64
C ALA A 38 -25.73 -7.14 10.01
N ALA A 39 -25.31 -7.33 11.26
CA ALA A 39 -24.00 -6.90 11.74
C ALA A 39 -22.86 -7.68 11.06
N SER A 40 -23.00 -9.00 10.88
CA SER A 40 -21.98 -9.82 10.21
C SER A 40 -21.83 -9.44 8.74
N ALA A 41 -22.95 -9.23 8.03
CA ALA A 41 -22.92 -8.77 6.64
C ALA A 41 -22.29 -7.37 6.49
N GLY A 42 -22.58 -6.47 7.44
CA GLY A 42 -21.96 -5.14 7.49
C GLY A 42 -20.46 -5.21 7.76
N PHE A 43 -20.03 -6.06 8.69
CA PHE A 43 -18.62 -6.28 9.01
C PHE A 43 -17.84 -6.84 7.81
N ASP A 44 -18.35 -7.87 7.14
CA ASP A 44 -17.70 -8.46 5.97
C ASP A 44 -17.52 -7.43 4.84
N THR A 45 -18.54 -6.59 4.64
CA THR A 45 -18.50 -5.49 3.66
C THR A 45 -17.45 -4.44 4.05
N ALA A 46 -17.36 -4.07 5.33
CA ALA A 46 -16.38 -3.11 5.82
C ALA A 46 -14.95 -3.63 5.66
N VAL A 47 -14.69 -4.90 6.01
CA VAL A 47 -13.38 -5.53 5.84
C VAL A 47 -12.99 -5.62 4.36
N ALA A 48 -13.94 -5.94 3.48
CA ALA A 48 -13.70 -5.96 2.04
C ALA A 48 -13.34 -4.56 1.51
N PHE A 49 -14.06 -3.53 1.95
CA PHE A 49 -13.80 -2.14 1.60
C PHE A 49 -12.42 -1.66 2.08
N GLU A 50 -12.06 -1.94 3.33
CA GLU A 50 -10.76 -1.58 3.92
C GLU A 50 -9.60 -2.22 3.15
N LYS A 51 -9.69 -3.52 2.84
CA LYS A 51 -8.69 -4.23 2.02
C LYS A 51 -8.54 -3.60 0.65
N LEU A 52 -9.66 -3.24 0.03
CA LEU A 52 -9.69 -2.64 -1.30
C LEU A 52 -9.09 -1.22 -1.30
N GLN A 53 -9.36 -0.44 -0.27
CA GLN A 53 -8.76 0.88 -0.08
C GLN A 53 -7.24 0.77 0.17
N SER A 54 -6.81 -0.18 1.01
CA SER A 54 -5.39 -0.47 1.24
C SER A 54 -4.68 -0.90 -0.05
N ASP A 55 -5.27 -1.82 -0.83
CA ASP A 55 -4.69 -2.28 -2.10
C ASP A 55 -4.57 -1.14 -3.12
N LYS A 56 -5.58 -0.26 -3.20
CA LYS A 56 -5.56 0.92 -4.07
C LYS A 56 -4.46 1.90 -3.67
N GLN A 57 -4.34 2.22 -2.39
CA GLN A 57 -3.27 3.08 -1.87
C GLN A 57 -1.89 2.48 -2.14
N GLY A 58 -1.75 1.16 -1.89
CA GLY A 58 -0.53 0.42 -2.15
C GLY A 58 -0.12 0.43 -3.62
N PHE A 59 -1.08 0.33 -4.55
CA PHE A 59 -0.84 0.42 -5.99
C PHE A 59 -0.32 1.81 -6.39
N TYR A 60 -1.03 2.89 -6.05
CA TYR A 60 -0.63 4.25 -6.46
C TYR A 60 0.70 4.67 -5.84
N MET A 61 0.97 4.30 -4.59
CA MET A 61 2.27 4.54 -3.95
C MET A 61 3.41 3.88 -4.74
N ARG A 62 3.23 2.62 -5.14
CA ARG A 62 4.23 1.86 -5.91
C ARG A 62 4.45 2.44 -7.30
N ARG A 63 3.37 2.88 -7.97
CA ARG A 63 3.47 3.54 -9.27
C ARG A 63 4.21 4.88 -9.18
N ALA A 64 3.85 5.72 -8.21
CA ALA A 64 4.55 6.97 -7.96
C ALA A 64 6.04 6.74 -7.64
N LEU A 65 6.37 5.71 -6.86
CA LEU A 65 7.75 5.34 -6.56
C LEU A 65 8.49 4.85 -7.81
N ALA A 66 7.81 4.11 -8.69
CA ALA A 66 8.40 3.64 -9.95
C ALA A 66 8.73 4.81 -10.89
N ASP A 67 7.84 5.80 -10.98
CA ASP A 67 8.06 7.01 -11.77
C ASP A 67 9.22 7.86 -11.19
N GLU A 68 9.23 8.11 -9.88
CA GLU A 68 10.34 8.80 -9.20
C GLU A 68 11.68 8.07 -9.41
N LEU A 69 11.68 6.74 -9.29
CA LEU A 69 12.88 5.95 -9.53
C LEU A 69 13.34 6.03 -11.00
N ALA A 70 12.41 6.00 -11.96
CA ALA A 70 12.73 6.08 -13.39
C ALA A 70 13.40 7.43 -13.73
N ASP A 71 12.84 8.54 -13.23
CA ASP A 71 13.41 9.88 -13.44
C ASP A 71 14.79 10.01 -12.81
N ASN A 72 14.95 9.53 -11.57
CA ASN A 72 16.25 9.52 -10.90
C ASN A 72 17.30 8.68 -11.63
N LEU A 73 16.93 7.51 -12.15
CA LEU A 73 17.85 6.67 -12.93
C LEU A 73 18.25 7.35 -14.24
N LYS A 74 17.33 8.11 -14.87
CA LYS A 74 17.60 8.86 -16.08
C LYS A 74 18.56 10.02 -15.84
N GLU A 75 18.37 10.80 -14.77
CA GLU A 75 19.30 11.88 -14.41
C GLU A 75 20.68 11.32 -14.01
N ALA A 76 20.73 10.25 -13.21
CA ALA A 76 21.99 9.59 -12.88
C ALA A 76 22.72 9.07 -14.13
N GLU A 77 22.01 8.49 -15.09
CA GLU A 77 22.59 8.04 -16.36
C GLU A 77 23.17 9.22 -17.15
N LYS A 78 22.42 10.33 -17.25
CA LYS A 78 22.86 11.57 -17.90
C LYS A 78 24.13 12.14 -17.27
N TRP A 79 24.20 12.20 -15.93
CA TRP A 79 25.39 12.68 -15.22
C TRP A 79 26.62 11.83 -15.52
N THR A 80 26.47 10.50 -15.53
CA THR A 80 27.58 9.60 -15.88
C THR A 80 27.95 9.68 -17.36
N GLY A 81 27.00 10.01 -18.24
CA GLY A 81 27.22 10.23 -19.67
C GLY A 81 28.27 11.30 -19.93
N TYR A 82 28.21 12.43 -19.23
CA TYR A 82 29.18 13.52 -19.37
C TYR A 82 30.64 13.06 -19.19
N PHE A 83 30.91 12.19 -18.21
CA PHE A 83 32.27 11.72 -17.97
C PHE A 83 32.75 10.67 -18.98
N ILE A 84 31.82 9.89 -19.55
CA ILE A 84 32.14 8.80 -20.47
C ILE A 84 32.31 9.31 -21.90
N GLU A 85 31.53 10.33 -22.27
CA GLU A 85 31.59 11.00 -23.57
C GLU A 85 32.72 12.03 -23.67
N GLY A 86 33.46 12.27 -22.57
CA GLY A 86 34.55 13.24 -22.53
C GLY A 86 34.10 14.69 -22.25
N ASP A 87 32.80 14.90 -22.02
CA ASP A 87 32.17 16.17 -21.71
C ASP A 87 32.09 16.46 -20.20
N ALA A 88 33.07 16.01 -19.42
CA ALA A 88 33.08 16.15 -17.95
C ALA A 88 33.01 17.63 -17.48
N TRP A 89 33.44 18.56 -18.33
CA TRP A 89 33.30 20.01 -18.13
C TRP A 89 31.85 20.48 -18.02
N ARG A 90 30.85 19.70 -18.46
CA ARG A 90 29.42 20.00 -18.27
C ARG A 90 28.92 19.66 -16.87
N PHE A 91 29.71 18.91 -16.11
CA PHE A 91 29.43 18.54 -14.74
C PHE A 91 30.23 19.47 -13.80
N GLU A 92 29.64 20.63 -13.49
CA GLU A 92 30.23 21.66 -12.63
C GLU A 92 29.20 22.16 -11.61
N GLY A 93 29.69 22.78 -10.54
CA GLY A 93 28.85 23.31 -9.48
C GLY A 93 29.11 22.61 -8.17
N ARG A 94 28.08 22.49 -7.34
CA ARG A 94 28.12 21.85 -6.03
C ARG A 94 27.26 20.59 -6.03
N VAL A 95 27.41 19.78 -4.99
CA VAL A 95 26.63 18.54 -4.84
C VAL A 95 25.13 18.82 -4.82
N GLU A 96 24.75 19.96 -4.26
CA GLU A 96 23.36 20.41 -4.12
C GLU A 96 22.70 20.73 -5.47
N ASP A 97 23.48 20.94 -6.54
CA ASP A 97 22.96 21.20 -7.88
C ASP A 97 22.53 19.90 -8.61
N TYR A 98 22.80 18.73 -8.00
CA TYR A 98 22.49 17.41 -8.52
C TYR A 98 21.65 16.57 -7.53
N PRO A 99 20.50 17.07 -7.05
CA PRO A 99 19.68 16.32 -6.10
C PRO A 99 18.93 15.19 -6.81
N LEU A 100 18.78 14.07 -6.10
CA LEU A 100 17.77 13.08 -6.47
C LEU A 100 16.38 13.56 -5.99
N GLN A 101 15.37 13.30 -6.80
CA GLN A 101 13.98 13.47 -6.40
C GLN A 101 13.63 12.40 -5.38
N THR A 102 13.11 12.81 -4.22
CA THR A 102 12.85 11.93 -3.08
C THR A 102 11.49 12.21 -2.43
N TYR A 103 10.61 12.93 -3.12
CA TYR A 103 9.32 13.34 -2.57
C TYR A 103 8.46 12.12 -2.21
N VAL A 104 8.32 11.17 -3.13
CA VAL A 104 7.55 9.94 -2.91
C VAL A 104 8.25 9.07 -1.87
N TRP A 105 9.56 8.88 -1.99
CA TRP A 105 10.35 8.13 -1.02
C TRP A 105 10.23 8.68 0.41
N ASP A 106 10.21 10.00 0.57
CA ASP A 106 10.06 10.64 1.87
C ASP A 106 8.62 10.52 2.39
N ALA A 107 7.61 10.69 1.53
CA ALA A 107 6.21 10.48 1.89
C ALA A 107 5.93 9.03 2.33
N MET A 108 6.68 8.06 1.78
CA MET A 108 6.57 6.66 2.16
C MET A 108 7.01 6.36 3.61
N LYS A 109 7.81 7.22 4.25
CA LYS A 109 8.25 7.00 5.64
C LYS A 109 7.11 6.88 6.64
N VAL A 110 5.97 7.50 6.34
CA VAL A 110 4.78 7.55 7.19
C VAL A 110 3.58 6.79 6.60
N ASN A 111 3.79 6.07 5.49
CA ASN A 111 2.73 5.31 4.83
C ASN A 111 2.81 3.83 5.20
N ASP A 112 1.72 3.27 5.72
CA ASP A 112 1.65 1.85 6.14
C ASP A 112 1.87 0.87 4.99
N ALA A 113 1.53 1.27 3.75
CA ALA A 113 1.75 0.44 2.56
C ALA A 113 3.24 0.27 2.20
N THR A 114 4.14 1.07 2.77
CA THR A 114 5.58 0.99 2.52
C THR A 114 6.18 -0.32 2.98
N LEU A 115 5.75 -0.85 4.13
CA LEU A 115 6.26 -2.11 4.67
C LEU A 115 5.76 -3.34 3.91
N GLN A 116 4.77 -3.15 3.03
CA GLN A 116 4.28 -4.20 2.15
C GLN A 116 5.14 -4.35 0.89
N LEU A 117 6.11 -3.46 0.64
CA LEU A 117 7.04 -3.59 -0.48
C LEU A 117 8.02 -4.75 -0.25
N PRO A 118 8.47 -5.42 -1.32
CA PRO A 118 9.54 -6.39 -1.20
C PRO A 118 10.80 -5.77 -0.55
N PRO A 119 11.39 -6.38 0.49
CA PRO A 119 12.54 -5.81 1.20
C PRO A 119 13.74 -5.50 0.30
N LYS A 120 13.90 -6.27 -0.78
CA LYS A 120 14.92 -6.04 -1.81
C LYS A 120 14.70 -4.73 -2.56
N VAL A 121 13.45 -4.35 -2.85
CA VAL A 121 13.11 -3.08 -3.52
C VAL A 121 13.43 -1.92 -2.58
N LEU A 122 12.90 -1.95 -1.35
CA LEU A 122 13.11 -0.90 -0.36
C LEU A 122 14.60 -0.70 -0.06
N THR A 123 15.34 -1.79 0.16
CA THR A 123 16.78 -1.72 0.44
C THR A 123 17.58 -1.27 -0.79
N GLY A 124 17.16 -1.70 -1.98
CA GLY A 124 17.79 -1.33 -3.25
C GLY A 124 17.71 0.17 -3.51
N ILE A 125 16.51 0.74 -3.43
CA ILE A 125 16.26 2.18 -3.65
C ILE A 125 16.99 3.01 -2.59
N ARG A 126 16.87 2.66 -1.31
CA ARG A 126 17.60 3.35 -0.23
C ARG A 126 19.11 3.37 -0.46
N ARG A 127 19.69 2.23 -0.84
CA ARG A 127 21.13 2.12 -1.11
C ARG A 127 21.51 2.95 -2.33
N PHE A 128 20.74 2.88 -3.41
CA PHE A 128 20.96 3.67 -4.62
C PHE A 128 20.98 5.17 -4.29
N TYR A 129 19.96 5.70 -3.61
CA TYR A 129 19.91 7.12 -3.23
C TYR A 129 21.11 7.57 -2.40
N ARG A 130 21.48 6.77 -1.40
CA ARG A 130 22.66 7.06 -0.58
C ARG A 130 23.95 7.06 -1.40
N MET A 131 24.15 6.02 -2.22
CA MET A 131 25.40 5.85 -2.96
C MET A 131 25.55 6.85 -4.10
N THR A 132 24.45 7.26 -4.74
CA THR A 132 24.46 8.33 -5.74
C THR A 132 24.94 9.64 -5.14
N ASN A 133 24.43 10.04 -3.97
CA ASN A 133 24.90 11.27 -3.29
C ASN A 133 26.40 11.24 -2.99
N LEU A 134 26.93 10.09 -2.56
CA LEU A 134 28.37 9.94 -2.33
C LEU A 134 29.18 10.07 -3.63
N ARG A 135 28.73 9.41 -4.70
CA ARG A 135 29.47 9.44 -5.97
C ARG A 135 29.36 10.77 -6.70
N VAL A 136 28.21 11.43 -6.64
CA VAL A 136 28.04 12.80 -7.14
C VAL A 136 29.02 13.73 -6.43
N ARG A 137 29.20 13.60 -5.12
CA ARG A 137 30.20 14.37 -4.38
C ARG A 137 31.61 14.13 -4.91
N ASP A 138 31.99 12.89 -5.16
CA ASP A 138 33.30 12.55 -5.72
C ASP A 138 33.45 13.03 -7.17
N MET A 139 32.38 12.98 -7.97
CA MET A 139 32.33 13.51 -9.34
C MET A 139 32.50 15.04 -9.37
N VAL A 140 31.83 15.77 -8.48
CA VAL A 140 31.94 17.23 -8.34
C VAL A 140 33.32 17.64 -7.83
N SER A 141 33.97 16.82 -6.98
CA SER A 141 35.28 17.14 -6.39
C SER A 141 36.41 17.36 -7.41
N ARG A 142 36.24 16.92 -8.67
CA ARG A 142 37.23 16.99 -9.77
C ARG A 142 38.61 16.44 -9.40
N THR A 143 38.66 15.53 -8.43
CA THR A 143 39.87 14.79 -8.08
C THR A 143 40.11 13.67 -9.09
N GLY A 144 41.25 12.99 -9.00
CA GLY A 144 41.54 11.81 -9.84
C GLY A 144 40.48 10.70 -9.75
N ALA A 145 39.60 10.73 -8.75
CA ALA A 145 38.53 9.75 -8.55
C ALA A 145 37.23 10.05 -9.34
N SER A 146 37.03 11.24 -9.91
CA SER A 146 35.72 11.64 -10.48
C SER A 146 35.25 10.73 -11.62
N ARG A 147 36.14 10.29 -12.51
CA ARG A 147 35.81 9.35 -13.58
C ARG A 147 35.42 7.97 -13.02
N SER A 148 36.15 7.48 -12.03
CA SER A 148 35.86 6.21 -11.37
C SER A 148 34.49 6.26 -10.66
N ALA A 149 34.18 7.36 -9.98
CA ALA A 149 32.89 7.58 -9.35
C ALA A 149 31.74 7.58 -10.37
N ALA A 150 31.92 8.20 -11.54
CA ALA A 150 30.93 8.16 -12.63
C ALA A 150 30.72 6.74 -13.18
N GLU A 151 31.80 5.96 -13.35
CA GLU A 151 31.71 4.57 -13.79
C GLU A 151 30.99 3.68 -12.77
N GLU A 152 31.25 3.86 -11.48
CA GLU A 152 30.55 3.15 -10.42
C GLU A 152 29.07 3.55 -10.32
N LEU A 153 28.74 4.84 -10.46
CA LEU A 153 27.35 5.29 -10.51
C LEU A 153 26.63 4.65 -11.70
N ARG A 154 27.28 4.54 -12.86
CA ARG A 154 26.71 3.85 -14.03
C ARG A 154 26.48 2.36 -13.77
N LYS A 155 27.38 1.69 -13.03
CA LYS A 155 27.17 0.29 -12.60
C LYS A 155 25.97 0.18 -11.67
N ASP A 156 25.80 1.10 -10.74
CA ASP A 156 24.64 1.13 -9.84
C ASP A 156 23.33 1.35 -10.60
N VAL A 157 23.30 2.27 -11.58
CA VAL A 157 22.13 2.46 -12.47
C VAL A 157 21.79 1.17 -13.23
N LYS A 158 22.79 0.50 -13.82
CA LYS A 158 22.59 -0.78 -14.52
C LYS A 158 22.03 -1.85 -13.58
N ARG A 159 22.58 -1.94 -12.37
CA ARG A 159 22.11 -2.89 -11.35
C ARG A 159 20.67 -2.59 -10.94
N MET A 160 20.31 -1.34 -10.73
CA MET A 160 18.93 -0.96 -10.39
C MET A 160 17.95 -1.35 -11.50
N ARG A 161 18.31 -1.11 -12.77
CA ARG A 161 17.49 -1.51 -13.93
C ARG A 161 17.35 -3.03 -14.08
N ALA A 162 18.37 -3.80 -13.72
CA ALA A 162 18.35 -5.26 -13.82
C ALA A 162 17.66 -5.93 -12.62
N ASP A 163 17.94 -5.46 -11.41
CA ASP A 163 17.56 -6.16 -10.18
C ASP A 163 16.29 -5.59 -9.53
N VAL A 164 16.15 -4.26 -9.48
CA VAL A 164 15.15 -3.60 -8.62
C VAL A 164 13.93 -3.14 -9.41
N VAL A 165 14.13 -2.50 -10.56
CA VAL A 165 13.04 -2.03 -11.42
C VAL A 165 12.09 -3.16 -11.82
N PRO A 166 12.57 -4.35 -12.26
CA PRO A 166 11.67 -5.44 -12.63
C PRO A 166 10.91 -6.01 -11.44
N LEU A 167 11.52 -6.04 -10.25
CA LEU A 167 10.84 -6.48 -9.03
C LEU A 167 9.73 -5.52 -8.62
N LEU A 168 9.98 -4.21 -8.67
CA LEU A 168 8.97 -3.20 -8.40
C LEU A 168 7.84 -3.27 -9.43
N ALA A 169 8.16 -3.38 -10.72
CA ALA A 169 7.17 -3.49 -11.79
C ALA A 169 6.29 -4.75 -11.64
N LYS A 170 6.90 -5.89 -11.28
CA LYS A 170 6.17 -7.13 -11.00
C LYS A 170 5.23 -6.95 -9.80
N ASP A 171 5.73 -6.43 -8.69
CA ASP A 171 4.94 -6.19 -7.48
C ASP A 171 3.75 -5.26 -7.75
N THR A 172 3.98 -4.16 -8.48
CA THR A 172 2.91 -3.23 -8.92
C THR A 172 1.86 -3.94 -9.78
N LYS A 173 2.28 -4.80 -10.71
CA LYS A 173 1.37 -5.55 -11.59
C LYS A 173 0.55 -6.59 -10.82
N ASP A 174 1.14 -7.22 -9.80
CA ASP A 174 0.44 -8.16 -8.93
C ASP A 174 -0.67 -7.44 -8.15
N PHE A 175 -0.41 -6.22 -7.65
CA PHE A 175 -1.44 -5.37 -7.04
C PHE A 175 -2.51 -4.92 -8.02
N ALA A 176 -2.14 -4.50 -9.23
CA ALA A 176 -3.11 -4.15 -10.28
C ALA A 176 -4.06 -5.32 -10.57
N SER A 177 -3.51 -6.54 -10.66
CA SER A 177 -4.28 -7.75 -10.94
C SER A 177 -5.24 -8.11 -9.79
N ARG A 178 -4.86 -7.86 -8.53
CA ARG A 178 -5.76 -8.01 -7.36
C ARG A 178 -6.91 -7.02 -7.40
N LEU A 179 -6.67 -5.79 -7.85
CA LEU A 179 -7.69 -4.75 -7.99
C LEU A 179 -8.66 -5.07 -9.13
N THR A 180 -8.15 -5.49 -10.30
CA THR A 180 -8.99 -5.85 -11.45
C THR A 180 -9.85 -7.08 -11.19
N THR A 181 -9.33 -8.09 -10.48
CA THR A 181 -10.11 -9.27 -10.06
C THR A 181 -11.30 -8.89 -9.17
N ARG A 182 -11.23 -7.73 -8.47
CA ARG A 182 -12.29 -7.19 -7.62
C ARG A 182 -13.14 -6.13 -8.33
N GLY A 183 -13.02 -6.00 -9.65
CA GLY A 183 -13.82 -5.08 -10.47
C GLY A 183 -13.32 -3.64 -10.48
N ILE A 184 -12.12 -3.36 -9.94
CA ILE A 184 -11.50 -2.03 -10.01
C ILE A 184 -10.47 -2.01 -11.12
N ASN A 185 -10.74 -1.23 -12.17
CA ASN A 185 -9.74 -0.91 -13.17
C ASN A 185 -8.80 0.17 -12.65
N VAL A 186 -7.50 -0.11 -12.78
CA VAL A 186 -6.42 0.83 -12.52
C VAL A 186 -5.64 1.00 -13.81
N ASP A 187 -5.56 2.23 -14.30
CA ASP A 187 -4.77 2.62 -15.48
C ASP A 187 -3.28 2.75 -15.13
#